data_AF-A0A1A9V1J9-F1
#
_entry.id   AF-A0A1A9V1J9-F1
#
_cell.length_a   1.000
_cell.length_b   1.000
_cell.length_c   1.000
_cell.angle_alpha   90.00
_cell.angle_beta   90.00
_cell.angle_gamma   90.00
#
_symmetry.space_group_name_H-M   'P 1'
#
loop_
_entity.id
_entity.type
_entity.pdbx_description
1 polymer ?
#
loop_
_entity_poly.entity_id
_entity_poly.type
_entity_poly.pdbx_seq_one_letter_code
_entity_poly.pdbx_strand_id
1 'polypeptide(L)'
;MAAAAAAAANASHHPHSHHHHHHHHLHHQSSSSHSSQWSSTRYHQHLVQQQQQQQSATLRMGKYALFITLWVLYFVSVLLMLGDLLLTEFNIYVLGFYALTNATLLYRLFGVCWYTVILHGSIPLAVLIFMIVVHWFDDLKTFLVSSIVIPLAIQTLLAIPLVLLRCRRDCNLQALLTGIHAHLGLMVIIVYFWSACFLLRRYIAAALLCMLYMLVYLAIILTPHLYGITRQLFTKYMPKFKRKVKKSKKDKKKKNAKIYPEQTNPSRN
;
A
#
# COMPACT_ATOMS: atom_id res chain seq x y z
N MET A 1 -13.04 -22.82 -32.59
CA MET A 1 -13.56 -21.95 -33.67
C MET A 1 -14.48 -20.94 -33.02
N ALA A 2 -13.99 -19.69 -32.86
CA ALA A 2 -14.47 -18.49 -33.57
C ALA A 2 -15.87 -18.05 -33.08
N ALA A 3 -16.19 -16.81 -32.71
CA ALA A 3 -15.60 -15.48 -32.81
C ALA A 3 -16.32 -14.60 -31.73
N ALA A 4 -15.67 -13.71 -30.97
CA ALA A 4 -15.35 -12.30 -31.28
C ALA A 4 -16.54 -11.40 -31.69
N ALA A 5 -16.73 -10.30 -30.93
CA ALA A 5 -17.13 -8.93 -31.33
C ALA A 5 -17.94 -8.26 -30.19
N ALA A 6 -17.42 -7.28 -29.46
CA ALA A 6 -17.28 -5.85 -29.79
C ALA A 6 -18.59 -5.05 -29.63
N ALA A 7 -18.58 -4.05 -28.73
CA ALA A 7 -19.17 -2.72 -28.95
C ALA A 7 -18.90 -1.80 -27.76
N ALA A 8 -18.09 -0.76 -28.00
CA ALA A 8 -18.14 0.49 -27.27
C ALA A 8 -19.30 1.33 -27.80
N ALA A 9 -20.08 1.97 -26.93
CA ALA A 9 -20.93 3.10 -27.32
C ALA A 9 -21.17 4.05 -26.14
N ASN A 10 -20.52 5.21 -26.28
CA ASN A 10 -20.85 6.55 -25.82
C ASN A 10 -22.36 6.79 -25.58
N ALA A 11 -22.74 7.42 -24.46
CA ALA A 11 -23.98 8.19 -24.34
C ALA A 11 -23.83 9.26 -23.26
N SER A 12 -23.37 10.42 -23.71
CA SER A 12 -23.55 11.73 -23.10
C SER A 12 -25.03 12.08 -22.94
N HIS A 13 -25.45 12.54 -21.77
CA HIS A 13 -26.69 13.29 -21.59
C HIS A 13 -26.44 14.57 -20.79
N HIS A 14 -26.47 15.69 -21.52
CA HIS A 14 -26.94 16.98 -21.01
C HIS A 14 -28.49 16.99 -21.07
N PRO A 15 -29.15 17.81 -20.24
CA PRO A 15 -29.89 18.93 -20.85
C PRO A 15 -29.84 20.27 -20.08
N HIS A 16 -29.93 21.36 -20.87
CA HIS A 16 -30.59 22.68 -20.68
C HIS A 16 -30.36 23.51 -19.39
N SER A 17 -29.77 24.71 -19.40
CA SER A 17 -30.07 26.02 -20.05
C SER A 17 -31.24 26.80 -19.45
N HIS A 18 -30.97 27.98 -18.87
CA HIS A 18 -31.70 29.28 -18.91
C HIS A 18 -30.99 30.23 -17.91
N HIS A 19 -30.29 31.31 -18.30
CA HIS A 19 -30.64 32.62 -18.88
C HIS A 19 -30.66 33.77 -17.83
N HIS A 20 -30.07 34.92 -18.21
CA HIS A 20 -30.06 36.28 -17.59
C HIS A 20 -29.02 36.50 -16.46
N HIS A 21 -28.22 37.56 -16.38
CA HIS A 21 -28.19 38.90 -17.00
C HIS A 21 -26.74 39.37 -17.19
N HIS A 22 -26.40 39.91 -18.37
CA HIS A 22 -25.20 40.73 -18.56
C HIS A 22 -25.55 42.19 -18.26
N HIS A 23 -24.99 42.74 -17.18
CA HIS A 23 -24.85 44.19 -17.03
C HIS A 23 -23.46 44.61 -17.54
N HIS A 24 -23.46 45.36 -18.63
CA HIS A 24 -22.33 46.17 -19.06
C HIS A 24 -22.16 47.33 -18.07
N HIS A 25 -21.02 47.38 -17.39
CA HIS A 25 -20.49 48.64 -16.87
C HIS A 25 -19.10 48.83 -17.45
N LEU A 26 -19.04 49.72 -18.44
CA LEU A 26 -17.84 50.39 -18.91
C LEU A 26 -17.26 51.18 -17.72
N HIS A 27 -16.03 50.86 -17.32
CA HIS A 27 -15.22 51.76 -16.52
C HIS A 27 -13.87 51.97 -17.22
N HIS A 28 -13.73 53.21 -17.70
CA HIS A 28 -12.50 53.96 -17.92
C HIS A 28 -11.19 53.23 -17.65
N GLN A 29 -10.43 53.01 -18.73
CA GLN A 29 -8.99 52.88 -18.68
C GLN A 29 -8.40 54.18 -18.14
N SER A 30 -7.85 54.13 -16.93
CA SER A 30 -6.82 55.07 -16.49
C SER A 30 -5.52 54.29 -16.35
N SER A 31 -4.56 54.69 -17.15
CA SER A 31 -3.19 54.20 -17.15
C SER A 31 -2.53 54.66 -15.85
N SER A 32 -2.40 53.77 -14.88
CA SER A 32 -1.53 53.98 -13.73
C SER A 32 -0.50 52.86 -13.66
N SER A 33 0.76 53.28 -13.68
CA SER A 33 1.95 52.48 -13.46
C SER A 33 1.90 51.79 -12.09
N HIS A 34 1.35 50.58 -12.05
CA HIS A 34 1.33 49.75 -10.85
C HIS A 34 2.65 49.00 -10.73
N SER A 35 3.53 49.49 -9.84
CA SER A 35 4.50 48.64 -9.17
C SER A 35 3.74 47.47 -8.53
N SER A 36 4.12 46.24 -8.83
CA SER A 36 3.46 45.03 -8.30
C SER A 36 3.76 44.86 -6.80
N GLN A 37 3.17 45.69 -5.95
CA GLN A 37 3.07 45.45 -4.51
C GLN A 37 2.04 44.34 -4.32
N TRP A 38 2.51 43.10 -4.27
CA TRP A 38 1.67 41.98 -3.87
C TRP A 38 1.16 42.29 -2.45
N SER A 39 -0.15 42.41 -2.28
CA SER A 39 -0.74 42.54 -0.96
C SER A 39 -0.27 41.35 -0.10
N SER A 40 0.10 41.61 1.15
CA SER A 40 0.64 40.61 2.07
C SER A 40 -0.21 39.32 2.10
N THR A 41 -1.52 39.45 1.97
CA THR A 41 -2.50 38.37 1.81
C THR A 41 -2.34 37.53 0.55
N ARG A 42 -2.12 38.14 -0.62
CA ARG A 42 -1.96 37.45 -1.91
C ARG A 42 -0.60 36.73 -1.97
N TYR A 43 0.44 37.32 -1.39
CA TYR A 43 1.74 36.66 -1.21
C TYR A 43 1.65 35.46 -0.25
N HIS A 44 0.90 35.60 0.85
CA HIS A 44 0.68 34.51 1.79
C HIS A 44 -0.12 33.35 1.17
N GLN A 45 -1.14 33.64 0.37
CA GLN A 45 -1.89 32.61 -0.38
C GLN A 45 -1.00 31.89 -1.39
N HIS A 46 -0.17 32.60 -2.15
CA HIS A 46 0.73 32.00 -3.12
C HIS A 46 1.82 31.12 -2.46
N LEU A 47 2.33 31.53 -1.30
CA LEU A 47 3.23 30.72 -0.49
C LEU A 47 2.56 29.46 0.06
N VAL A 48 1.32 29.55 0.57
CA VAL A 48 0.55 28.39 1.05
C VAL A 48 0.25 27.42 -0.09
N GLN A 49 -0.09 27.95 -1.27
CA GLN A 49 -0.37 27.16 -2.47
C GLN A 49 0.90 26.46 -3.01
N GLN A 50 2.04 27.15 -3.03
CA GLN A 50 3.34 26.53 -3.33
C GLN A 50 3.72 25.48 -2.29
N GLN A 51 3.46 25.72 -1.00
CA GLN A 51 3.75 24.77 0.06
C GLN A 51 2.88 23.51 -0.06
N GLN A 52 1.60 23.67 -0.40
CA GLN A 52 0.68 22.56 -0.68
C GLN A 52 1.08 21.78 -1.94
N GLN A 53 1.52 22.45 -3.00
CA GLN A 53 2.01 21.78 -4.22
C GLN A 53 3.30 21.00 -3.96
N GLN A 54 4.26 21.57 -3.22
CA GLN A 54 5.49 20.86 -2.85
C GLN A 54 5.21 19.67 -1.94
N GLN A 55 4.27 19.82 -0.99
CA GLN A 55 3.88 18.73 -0.09
C GLN A 55 3.12 17.62 -0.84
N SER A 56 2.28 17.97 -1.83
CA SER A 56 1.60 17.06 -2.75
C SER A 56 2.59 16.27 -3.64
N ALA A 57 3.60 16.95 -4.18
CA ALA A 57 4.63 16.32 -5.02
C ALA A 57 5.52 15.36 -4.22
N THR A 58 5.92 15.74 -3.01
CA THR A 58 6.72 14.88 -2.12
C THR A 58 5.93 13.65 -1.67
N LEU A 59 4.62 13.81 -1.40
CA LEU A 59 3.71 12.70 -1.11
C LEU A 59 3.49 11.77 -2.30
N ARG A 60 3.46 12.30 -3.53
CA ARG A 60 3.37 11.47 -4.75
C ARG A 60 4.64 10.63 -4.94
N MET A 61 5.83 11.24 -4.84
CA MET A 61 7.11 10.53 -4.98
C MET A 61 7.26 9.40 -3.95
N GLY A 62 6.85 9.62 -2.69
CA GLY A 62 6.84 8.58 -1.66
C GLY A 62 5.90 7.40 -1.96
N LYS A 63 4.76 7.65 -2.61
CA LYS A 63 3.83 6.59 -3.04
C LYS A 63 4.40 5.75 -4.20
N TYR A 64 5.06 6.38 -5.17
CA TYR A 64 5.70 5.66 -6.28
C TYR A 64 6.86 4.79 -5.81
N ALA A 65 7.70 5.30 -4.91
CA ALA A 65 8.79 4.52 -4.33
C ALA A 65 8.27 3.29 -3.57
N LEU A 66 7.21 3.46 -2.75
CA LEU A 66 6.60 2.35 -2.02
C LEU A 66 5.98 1.30 -2.95
N PHE A 67 5.32 1.74 -4.02
CA PHE A 67 4.78 0.86 -5.04
C PHE A 67 5.88 0.03 -5.71
N ILE A 68 6.97 0.67 -6.17
CA ILE A 68 8.11 -0.03 -6.78
C ILE A 68 8.73 -1.03 -5.81
N THR A 69 8.97 -0.63 -4.56
CA THR A 69 9.52 -1.53 -3.54
C THR A 69 8.62 -2.75 -3.30
N LEU A 70 7.29 -2.55 -3.24
CA LEU A 70 6.33 -3.65 -3.08
C LEU A 70 6.44 -4.67 -4.22
N TRP A 71 6.54 -4.19 -5.47
CA TRP A 71 6.69 -5.05 -6.65
C TRP A 71 8.04 -5.77 -6.70
N VAL A 72 9.13 -5.10 -6.32
CA VAL A 72 10.45 -5.74 -6.24
C VAL A 72 10.44 -6.84 -5.19
N LEU A 73 9.91 -6.56 -3.99
CA LEU A 73 9.78 -7.57 -2.94
C LEU A 73 8.89 -8.73 -3.39
N TYR A 74 7.79 -8.46 -4.08
CA TYR A 74 6.93 -9.50 -4.64
C TYR A 74 7.67 -10.36 -5.68
N PHE A 75 8.40 -9.74 -6.60
CA PHE A 75 9.21 -10.46 -7.58
C PHE A 75 10.26 -11.37 -6.92
N VAL A 76 10.98 -10.86 -5.91
CA VAL A 76 11.90 -11.67 -5.10
C VAL A 76 11.16 -12.84 -4.43
N SER A 77 9.97 -12.61 -3.89
CA SER A 77 9.17 -13.67 -3.26
C SER A 77 8.79 -14.78 -4.26
N VAL A 78 8.48 -14.42 -5.51
CA VAL A 78 8.18 -15.39 -6.58
C VAL A 78 9.40 -16.22 -6.94
N LEU A 79 10.59 -15.59 -7.05
CA LEU A 79 11.83 -16.34 -7.31
C LEU A 79 12.16 -17.32 -6.19
N LEU A 80 12.01 -16.90 -4.93
CA LEU A 80 12.23 -17.77 -3.76
C LEU A 80 11.23 -18.93 -3.72
N MET A 81 9.96 -18.65 -4.01
CA MET A 81 8.91 -19.67 -4.13
C MET A 81 9.23 -20.70 -5.21
N LEU A 82 9.64 -20.26 -6.40
CA LEU A 82 10.00 -21.16 -7.50
C LEU A 82 11.20 -22.03 -7.12
N GLY A 83 12.23 -21.45 -6.48
CA GLY A 83 13.38 -22.19 -5.99
C GLY A 83 13.00 -23.27 -4.98
N ASP A 84 12.14 -22.95 -4.00
CA ASP A 84 11.67 -23.93 -3.02
C ASP A 84 10.77 -25.01 -3.63
N LEU A 85 9.89 -24.66 -4.58
CA LEU A 85 9.06 -25.62 -5.30
C LEU A 85 9.88 -26.62 -6.11
N LEU A 86 10.96 -26.17 -6.76
CA LEU A 86 11.89 -27.04 -7.47
C LEU A 86 12.62 -27.99 -6.51
N LEU A 87 13.08 -27.50 -5.35
CA LEU A 87 13.77 -28.32 -4.35
C LEU A 87 12.87 -29.31 -3.62
N THR A 88 11.57 -29.03 -3.58
CA THR A 88 10.57 -29.89 -2.94
C THR A 88 9.83 -30.77 -3.94
N GLU A 89 10.31 -30.85 -5.18
CA GLU A 89 9.71 -31.67 -6.25
C GLU A 89 8.21 -31.38 -6.44
N PHE A 90 7.82 -30.11 -6.34
CA PHE A 90 6.42 -29.68 -6.41
C PHE A 90 5.51 -30.36 -5.38
N ASN A 91 6.03 -30.57 -4.16
CA ASN A 91 5.25 -31.10 -3.05
C ASN A 91 3.94 -30.31 -2.87
N ILE A 92 2.83 -31.02 -2.83
CA ILE A 92 1.52 -30.40 -2.91
C ILE A 92 1.15 -29.58 -1.68
N TYR A 93 1.68 -29.96 -0.51
CA TYR A 93 1.52 -29.19 0.72
C TYR A 93 2.29 -27.88 0.67
N VAL A 94 3.43 -27.86 -0.01
CA VAL A 94 4.22 -26.64 -0.24
C VAL A 94 3.53 -25.74 -1.26
N LEU A 95 2.93 -26.32 -2.30
CA LEU A 95 2.13 -25.57 -3.27
C LEU A 95 0.90 -24.91 -2.62
N GLY A 96 0.18 -25.65 -1.75
CA GLY A 96 -0.94 -25.11 -0.99
C GLY A 96 -0.54 -23.95 -0.08
N PHE A 97 0.61 -24.05 0.59
CA PHE A 97 1.18 -22.97 1.40
C PHE A 97 1.41 -21.70 0.56
N TYR A 98 2.08 -21.84 -0.58
CA TYR A 98 2.36 -20.71 -1.47
C TYR A 98 1.10 -20.12 -2.13
N ALA A 99 0.10 -20.94 -2.41
CA ALA A 99 -1.19 -20.45 -2.90
C ALA A 99 -1.87 -19.55 -1.86
N LEU A 100 -1.87 -19.97 -0.58
CA LEU A 100 -2.46 -19.19 0.51
C LEU A 100 -1.73 -17.87 0.77
N THR A 101 -0.39 -17.88 0.79
CA THR A 101 0.38 -16.63 0.97
C THR A 101 0.22 -15.69 -0.22
N ASN A 102 0.15 -16.19 -1.47
CA ASN A 102 -0.16 -15.33 -2.61
C ASN A 102 -1.60 -14.78 -2.54
N ALA A 103 -2.56 -15.57 -2.06
CA ALA A 103 -3.94 -15.11 -1.88
C ALA A 103 -4.02 -13.94 -0.90
N THR A 104 -3.27 -13.95 0.20
CA THR A 104 -3.23 -12.82 1.15
C THR A 104 -2.56 -11.58 0.55
N LEU A 105 -1.58 -11.75 -0.35
CA LEU A 105 -0.91 -10.64 -1.02
C LEU A 105 -1.75 -9.97 -2.12
N LEU A 106 -2.77 -10.64 -2.67
CA LEU A 106 -3.64 -10.08 -3.73
C LEU A 106 -4.16 -8.68 -3.39
N TYR A 107 -4.73 -8.51 -2.19
CA TYR A 107 -5.25 -7.21 -1.76
C TYR A 107 -4.18 -6.14 -1.55
N ARG A 108 -2.92 -6.56 -1.30
CA ARG A 108 -1.80 -5.63 -1.14
C ARG A 108 -1.27 -5.14 -2.48
N LEU A 109 -1.21 -6.01 -3.47
CA LEU A 109 -0.64 -5.70 -4.79
C LEU A 109 -1.65 -4.98 -5.68
N PHE A 110 -2.89 -5.46 -5.70
CA PHE A 110 -3.92 -5.02 -6.63
C PHE A 110 -5.00 -4.14 -5.98
N GLY A 111 -4.91 -3.93 -4.67
CA GLY A 111 -5.94 -3.22 -3.91
C GLY A 111 -7.20 -4.06 -3.73
N VAL A 112 -8.28 -3.42 -3.30
CA VAL A 112 -9.52 -4.11 -2.93
C VAL A 112 -10.62 -3.80 -3.95
N CYS A 113 -10.84 -4.70 -4.90
CA CYS A 113 -11.93 -4.68 -5.87
C CYS A 113 -12.72 -6.01 -5.84
N TRP A 114 -13.92 -6.04 -6.44
CA TRP A 114 -14.75 -7.26 -6.46
C TRP A 114 -14.03 -8.47 -7.04
N TYR A 115 -13.24 -8.28 -8.10
CA TYR A 115 -12.43 -9.34 -8.68
C TYR A 115 -11.40 -9.90 -7.69
N THR A 116 -10.63 -9.04 -7.02
CA THR A 116 -9.68 -9.48 -5.98
C THR A 116 -10.37 -10.14 -4.80
N VAL A 117 -11.61 -9.74 -4.46
CA VAL A 117 -12.39 -10.36 -3.39
C VAL A 117 -12.75 -11.80 -3.74
N ILE A 118 -13.20 -12.02 -4.98
CA ILE A 118 -13.52 -13.36 -5.47
C ILE A 118 -12.27 -14.24 -5.45
N LEU A 119 -11.15 -13.77 -6.02
CA LEU A 119 -9.90 -14.54 -6.03
C LEU A 119 -9.35 -14.83 -4.63
N HIS A 120 -9.35 -13.83 -3.75
CA HIS A 120 -8.90 -13.99 -2.38
C HIS A 120 -9.76 -14.96 -1.58
N GLY A 121 -11.05 -15.07 -1.89
CA GLY A 121 -11.95 -16.06 -1.30
C GLY A 121 -11.83 -17.45 -1.93
N SER A 122 -11.69 -17.51 -3.26
CA SER A 122 -11.70 -18.77 -4.01
C SER A 122 -10.41 -19.58 -3.84
N ILE A 123 -9.24 -18.92 -3.74
CA ILE A 123 -7.96 -19.62 -3.58
C ILE A 123 -7.91 -20.40 -2.24
N PRO A 124 -8.17 -19.79 -1.07
CA PRO A 124 -8.22 -20.53 0.20
C PRO A 124 -9.28 -21.62 0.22
N LEU A 125 -10.44 -21.38 -0.40
CA LEU A 125 -11.48 -22.39 -0.52
C LEU A 125 -11.02 -23.59 -1.36
N ALA A 126 -10.36 -23.35 -2.50
CA ALA A 126 -9.80 -24.41 -3.33
C ALA A 126 -8.72 -25.20 -2.60
N VAL A 127 -7.81 -24.52 -1.89
CA VAL A 127 -6.78 -25.17 -1.06
C VAL A 127 -7.43 -25.99 0.06
N LEU A 128 -8.47 -25.49 0.71
CA LEU A 128 -9.20 -26.20 1.75
C LEU A 128 -9.85 -27.49 1.22
N ILE A 129 -10.60 -27.41 0.12
CA ILE A 129 -11.23 -28.58 -0.51
C ILE A 129 -10.16 -29.60 -0.90
N PHE A 130 -9.08 -29.12 -1.52
CA PHE A 130 -7.99 -29.99 -1.93
C PHE A 130 -7.33 -30.70 -0.75
N MET A 131 -7.05 -29.97 0.34
CA MET A 131 -6.48 -30.55 1.56
C MET A 131 -7.42 -31.56 2.20
N ILE A 132 -8.73 -31.31 2.22
CA ILE A 132 -9.72 -32.28 2.73
C ILE A 132 -9.67 -33.57 1.89
N VAL A 133 -9.67 -33.45 0.55
CA VAL A 133 -9.64 -34.62 -0.34
C VAL A 133 -8.35 -35.43 -0.14
N VAL A 134 -7.18 -34.78 -0.07
CA VAL A 134 -5.91 -35.50 0.12
C VAL A 134 -5.86 -36.22 1.47
N HIS A 135 -6.34 -35.59 2.54
CA HIS A 135 -6.32 -36.21 3.88
C HIS A 135 -7.43 -37.25 4.09
N TRP A 136 -8.47 -37.26 3.26
CA TRP A 136 -9.53 -38.27 3.34
C TRP A 136 -9.00 -39.69 3.07
N PHE A 137 -7.90 -39.80 2.32
CA PHE A 137 -7.30 -41.08 1.92
C PHE A 137 -6.00 -41.42 2.67
N ASP A 138 -5.53 -40.54 3.56
CA ASP A 138 -4.25 -40.70 4.28
C ASP A 138 -4.44 -40.60 5.80
N ASP A 139 -4.38 -41.75 6.50
CA ASP A 139 -4.41 -41.84 7.97
C ASP A 139 -3.25 -41.11 8.66
N LEU A 140 -2.19 -40.78 7.92
CA LEU A 140 -0.88 -40.44 8.48
C LEU A 140 -0.84 -39.09 9.20
N LYS A 141 -1.83 -38.19 9.12
CA LYS A 141 -1.66 -36.83 9.67
C LYS A 141 -2.88 -36.19 10.31
N THR A 142 -3.44 -36.80 11.34
CA THR A 142 -4.32 -36.14 12.32
C THR A 142 -3.77 -34.77 12.77
N PHE A 143 -2.45 -34.67 12.94
CA PHE A 143 -1.78 -33.41 13.28
C PHE A 143 -1.90 -32.35 12.18
N LEU A 144 -1.76 -32.71 10.90
CA LEU A 144 -1.77 -31.75 9.78
C LEU A 144 -3.21 -31.32 9.44
N VAL A 145 -4.17 -32.24 9.58
CA VAL A 145 -5.60 -31.93 9.56
C VAL A 145 -5.96 -30.95 10.69
N SER A 146 -5.56 -31.25 11.92
CA SER A 146 -5.88 -30.42 13.08
C SER A 146 -5.20 -29.04 13.05
N SER A 147 -3.93 -28.98 12.63
CA SER A 147 -3.14 -27.73 12.66
C SER A 147 -3.37 -26.81 11.46
N ILE A 148 -3.83 -27.31 10.31
CA ILE A 148 -3.97 -26.51 9.09
C ILE A 148 -5.41 -26.51 8.58
N VAL A 149 -6.03 -27.67 8.41
CA VAL A 149 -7.37 -27.77 7.77
C VAL A 149 -8.44 -27.13 8.64
N ILE A 150 -8.46 -27.42 9.94
CA ILE A 150 -9.47 -26.85 10.85
C ILE A 150 -9.36 -25.32 10.94
N PRO A 151 -8.17 -24.72 11.21
CA PRO A 151 -8.04 -23.27 11.22
C PRO A 151 -8.38 -22.61 9.88
N LEU A 152 -8.02 -23.23 8.76
CA LEU A 152 -8.36 -22.73 7.42
C LEU A 152 -9.87 -22.78 7.14
N ALA A 153 -10.56 -23.83 7.60
CA ALA A 153 -12.01 -23.94 7.51
C ALA A 153 -12.71 -22.83 8.31
N ILE A 154 -12.30 -22.61 9.56
CA ILE A 154 -12.82 -21.52 10.40
C ILE A 154 -12.60 -20.18 9.71
N GLN A 155 -11.41 -19.96 9.16
CA GLN A 155 -11.06 -18.73 8.46
C GLN A 155 -11.95 -18.49 7.23
N THR A 156 -12.25 -19.55 6.48
CA THR A 156 -13.13 -19.50 5.30
C THR A 156 -14.58 -19.22 5.70
N LEU A 157 -15.08 -19.84 6.77
CA LEU A 157 -16.42 -19.58 7.31
C LEU A 157 -16.57 -18.14 7.79
N LEU A 158 -15.55 -17.58 8.47
CA LEU A 158 -15.53 -16.18 8.90
C LEU A 158 -15.49 -15.18 7.74
N ALA A 159 -15.10 -15.60 6.54
CA ALA A 159 -15.15 -14.75 5.35
C ALA A 159 -16.58 -14.54 4.84
N ILE A 160 -17.53 -15.45 5.13
CA ILE A 160 -18.91 -15.36 4.63
C ILE A 160 -19.62 -14.11 5.18
N PRO A 161 -19.65 -13.85 6.51
CA PRO A 161 -20.23 -12.61 7.03
C PRO A 161 -19.53 -11.36 6.51
N LEU A 162 -18.21 -11.41 6.24
CA LEU A 162 -17.46 -10.29 5.70
C LEU A 162 -17.92 -9.90 4.29
N VAL A 163 -18.15 -10.88 3.43
CA VAL A 163 -18.69 -10.64 2.09
C VAL A 163 -20.12 -10.08 2.18
N LEU A 164 -20.95 -10.62 3.08
CA LEU A 164 -22.32 -10.12 3.29
C LEU A 164 -22.36 -8.68 3.80
N LEU A 165 -21.51 -8.33 4.79
CA LEU A 165 -21.40 -6.97 5.31
C LEU A 165 -20.90 -5.98 4.24
N ARG A 166 -20.00 -6.44 3.36
CA ARG A 166 -19.55 -5.65 2.21
C ARG A 166 -20.68 -5.35 1.22
N CYS A 167 -21.59 -6.30 1.01
CA CYS A 167 -22.80 -6.08 0.21
C CYS A 167 -23.75 -5.08 0.88
N ARG A 168 -23.87 -5.11 2.22
CA ARG A 168 -24.73 -4.20 3.00
C ARG A 168 -24.13 -2.81 3.26
N ARG A 169 -22.84 -2.60 2.97
CA ARG A 169 -22.09 -1.35 3.21
C ARG A 169 -21.99 -0.95 4.69
N ASP A 170 -22.04 -1.91 5.61
CA ASP A 170 -21.92 -1.67 7.06
C ASP A 170 -20.45 -1.44 7.48
N CYS A 171 -19.94 -0.22 7.33
CA CYS A 171 -18.52 0.09 7.44
C CYS A 171 -17.86 -0.22 8.79
N ASN A 172 -18.57 -0.02 9.93
CA ASN A 172 -17.97 -0.18 11.26
C ASN A 172 -17.76 -1.65 11.64
N LEU A 173 -18.81 -2.47 11.50
CA LEU A 173 -18.72 -3.91 11.78
C LEU A 173 -17.83 -4.61 10.76
N GLN A 174 -17.87 -4.18 9.49
CA GLN A 174 -16.99 -4.69 8.46
C GLN A 174 -15.52 -4.42 8.78
N ALA A 175 -15.17 -3.23 9.26
CA ALA A 175 -13.78 -2.90 9.64
C ALA A 175 -13.28 -3.77 10.80
N LEU A 176 -14.09 -3.93 11.85
CA LEU A 176 -13.76 -4.77 13.00
C LEU A 176 -13.55 -6.23 12.58
N LEU A 177 -14.51 -6.80 11.85
CA LEU A 177 -14.45 -8.19 11.42
C LEU A 177 -13.32 -8.42 10.41
N THR A 178 -13.00 -7.44 9.57
CA THR A 178 -11.86 -7.52 8.64
C THR A 178 -10.55 -7.58 9.41
N GLY A 179 -10.42 -6.81 10.49
CA GLY A 179 -9.28 -6.90 11.40
C GLY A 179 -9.13 -8.27 12.03
N ILE A 180 -10.21 -8.81 12.61
CA ILE A 180 -10.24 -10.15 13.22
C ILE A 180 -9.85 -11.22 12.18
N HIS A 181 -10.49 -11.20 11.01
CA HIS A 181 -10.19 -12.13 9.92
C HIS A 181 -8.73 -12.00 9.46
N ALA A 182 -8.19 -10.78 9.29
CA ALA A 182 -6.79 -10.61 8.90
C ALA A 182 -5.81 -11.18 9.94
N HIS A 183 -6.07 -10.99 11.24
CA HIS A 183 -5.25 -11.54 12.31
C HIS A 183 -5.30 -13.07 12.37
N LEU A 184 -6.50 -13.65 12.33
CA LEU A 184 -6.67 -15.11 12.31
C LEU A 184 -6.02 -15.73 11.07
N GLY A 185 -6.20 -15.10 9.90
CA GLY A 185 -5.57 -15.54 8.66
C GLY A 185 -4.04 -15.55 8.73
N LEU A 186 -3.45 -14.52 9.35
CA LEU A 186 -2.00 -14.50 9.59
C LEU A 186 -1.56 -15.63 10.53
N MET A 187 -2.33 -15.95 11.57
CA MET A 187 -2.04 -17.07 12.47
C MET A 187 -2.07 -18.41 11.71
N VAL A 188 -3.05 -18.63 10.83
CA VAL A 188 -3.10 -19.84 9.98
C VAL A 188 -1.84 -19.95 9.11
N ILE A 189 -1.40 -18.85 8.49
CA ILE A 189 -0.17 -18.83 7.69
C ILE A 189 1.07 -19.15 8.54
N ILE A 190 1.16 -18.62 9.76
CA ILE A 190 2.30 -18.90 10.67
C ILE A 190 2.33 -20.38 11.05
N VAL A 191 1.19 -20.96 11.44
CA VAL A 191 1.11 -22.39 11.80
C VAL A 191 1.46 -23.26 10.60
N TYR A 192 0.93 -22.94 9.41
CA TYR A 192 1.28 -23.65 8.17
C TYR A 192 2.78 -23.52 7.89
N PHE A 193 3.36 -22.33 8.00
CA PHE A 193 4.81 -22.13 7.81
C PHE A 193 5.65 -23.04 8.71
N TRP A 194 5.32 -23.14 10.00
CA TRP A 194 6.02 -24.04 10.91
C TRP A 194 5.89 -25.50 10.48
N SER A 195 4.68 -25.96 10.17
CA SER A 195 4.45 -27.31 9.65
C SER A 195 5.21 -27.56 8.34
N ALA A 196 5.27 -26.57 7.45
CA ALA A 196 5.99 -26.68 6.18
C ALA A 196 7.51 -26.75 6.37
N CYS A 197 8.08 -25.92 7.24
CA CYS A 197 9.52 -25.88 7.48
C CYS A 197 10.04 -27.11 8.22
N PHE A 198 9.32 -27.59 9.24
CA PHE A 198 9.84 -28.61 10.15
C PHE A 198 9.28 -30.00 9.90
N LEU A 199 8.08 -30.15 9.30
CA LEU A 199 7.45 -31.45 9.08
C LEU A 199 7.40 -31.90 7.62
N LEU A 200 7.41 -30.96 6.67
CA LEU A 200 7.26 -31.27 5.25
C LEU A 200 8.58 -31.22 4.46
N ARG A 201 9.53 -30.38 4.88
CA ARG A 201 10.82 -30.25 4.20
C ARG A 201 11.87 -31.15 4.85
N ARG A 202 12.42 -32.07 4.06
CA ARG A 202 13.55 -32.94 4.45
C ARG A 202 14.92 -32.30 4.18
N TYR A 203 14.99 -31.37 3.22
CA TYR A 203 16.22 -30.68 2.83
C TYR A 203 16.36 -29.32 3.53
N ILE A 204 17.51 -29.09 4.16
CA ILE A 204 17.83 -27.83 4.86
C ILE A 204 17.79 -26.62 3.91
N ALA A 205 18.23 -26.79 2.66
CA ALA A 205 18.21 -25.73 1.65
C ALA A 205 16.78 -25.24 1.35
N ALA A 206 15.82 -26.16 1.20
CA ALA A 206 14.40 -25.84 1.02
C ALA A 206 13.84 -25.12 2.26
N ALA A 207 14.19 -25.57 3.46
CA ALA A 207 13.77 -24.91 4.70
C ALA A 207 14.32 -23.46 4.80
N LEU A 208 15.59 -23.23 4.45
CA LEU A 208 16.19 -21.89 4.42
C LEU A 208 15.51 -20.98 3.39
N LEU A 209 15.20 -21.49 2.19
CA LEU A 209 14.47 -20.76 1.17
C LEU A 209 13.06 -20.37 1.64
N CYS A 210 12.35 -21.28 2.32
CA CYS A 210 11.05 -20.99 2.91
C CYS A 210 11.13 -19.94 4.03
N MET A 211 12.14 -20.01 4.89
CA MET A 211 12.36 -18.99 5.93
C MET A 211 12.64 -17.62 5.32
N LEU A 212 13.49 -17.55 4.29
CA LEU A 212 13.78 -16.31 3.58
C LEU A 212 12.53 -15.77 2.86
N TYR A 213 11.75 -16.65 2.22
CA TYR A 213 10.47 -16.29 1.64
C TYR A 213 9.53 -15.67 2.68
N MET A 214 9.42 -16.27 3.86
CA MET A 214 8.54 -15.74 4.91
C MET A 214 8.98 -14.38 5.45
N LEU A 215 10.29 -14.12 5.52
CA LEU A 215 10.80 -12.79 5.86
C LEU A 215 10.39 -11.75 4.82
N VAL A 216 10.52 -12.07 3.53
CA VAL A 216 10.08 -11.18 2.44
C VAL A 216 8.57 -10.98 2.47
N TYR A 217 7.79 -12.05 2.66
CA TYR A 217 6.34 -12.00 2.80
C TYR A 217 5.90 -11.09 3.96
N LEU A 218 6.52 -11.23 5.14
CA LEU A 218 6.25 -10.36 6.29
C LEU A 218 6.62 -8.90 5.99
N ALA A 219 7.72 -8.65 5.29
CA ALA A 219 8.10 -7.31 4.87
C ALA A 219 7.04 -6.67 3.95
N ILE A 220 6.50 -7.43 2.99
CA ILE A 220 5.41 -6.98 2.11
C ILE A 220 4.17 -6.63 2.92
N ILE A 221 3.75 -7.51 3.85
CA ILE A 221 2.56 -7.29 4.68
C ILE A 221 2.72 -6.10 5.63
N LEU A 222 3.92 -5.90 6.20
CA LEU A 222 4.19 -4.87 7.19
C LEU A 222 4.46 -3.49 6.55
N THR A 223 4.73 -3.44 5.24
CA THR A 223 5.00 -2.20 4.49
C THR A 223 4.02 -1.05 4.79
N PRO A 224 2.68 -1.25 4.85
CA PRO A 224 1.73 -0.18 5.17
C PRO A 224 1.86 0.33 6.61
N HIS A 225 2.13 -0.56 7.56
CA HIS A 225 2.33 -0.20 8.97
C HIS A 225 3.64 0.57 9.15
N LEU A 226 4.73 0.10 8.53
CA LEU A 226 6.01 0.80 8.54
C LEU A 226 5.86 2.19 7.92
N TYR A 227 5.21 2.32 6.76
CA TYR A 227 4.96 3.61 6.13
C TYR A 227 4.12 4.55 7.02
N GLY A 228 3.10 4.03 7.69
CA GLY A 228 2.27 4.78 8.63
C GLY A 228 3.10 5.35 9.79
N ILE A 229 3.91 4.51 10.43
CA ILE A 229 4.79 4.91 11.54
C ILE A 229 5.85 5.90 11.06
N THR A 230 6.51 5.62 9.93
CA THR A 230 7.52 6.52 9.35
C THR A 230 6.88 7.87 9.05
N ARG A 231 5.68 7.93 8.46
CA ARG A 231 4.99 9.20 8.19
C ARG A 231 4.66 9.96 9.48
N GLN A 232 4.18 9.28 10.52
CA GLN A 232 3.89 9.91 11.82
C GLN A 232 5.16 10.46 12.47
N LEU A 233 6.24 9.70 12.47
CA LEU A 233 7.55 10.12 12.99
C LEU A 233 8.11 11.31 12.20
N PHE A 234 8.09 11.25 10.87
CA PHE A 234 8.52 12.36 10.03
C PHE A 234 7.70 13.62 10.33
N THR A 235 6.38 13.52 10.43
CA THR A 235 5.52 14.68 10.74
C THR A 235 5.81 15.26 12.13
N LYS A 236 6.10 14.40 13.13
CA LYS A 236 6.38 14.80 14.52
C LYS A 236 7.79 15.40 14.71
N TYR A 237 8.80 14.88 14.01
CA TYR A 237 10.22 15.21 14.28
C TYR A 237 10.89 16.08 13.19
N MET A 238 10.48 16.01 11.92
CA MET A 238 11.07 16.86 10.86
C MET A 238 10.90 18.37 11.06
N PRO A 239 9.78 18.90 11.59
CA PRO A 239 9.65 20.33 11.83
C PRO A 239 10.71 20.85 12.81
N LYS A 240 11.05 20.04 13.83
CA LYS A 240 12.09 20.36 14.82
C LYS A 240 13.48 20.29 14.21
N PHE A 241 13.74 19.30 13.34
CA PHE A 241 15.04 19.18 12.65
C PHE A 241 15.26 20.32 11.64
N LYS A 242 14.28 20.62 10.78
CA LYS A 242 14.36 21.76 9.83
C LYS A 242 14.56 23.10 10.54
N ARG A 243 13.91 23.32 11.70
CA ARG A 243 14.13 24.52 12.52
C ARG A 243 15.53 24.57 13.12
N LYS A 244 16.07 23.45 13.64
CA LYS A 244 17.44 23.38 14.16
C LYS A 244 18.49 23.63 13.07
N VAL A 245 18.33 23.04 11.88
CA VAL A 245 19.25 23.24 10.75
C VAL A 245 19.21 24.69 10.24
N LYS A 246 18.02 25.30 10.12
CA LYS A 246 17.89 26.72 9.76
C LYS A 246 18.53 27.64 10.80
N LYS A 247 18.36 27.36 12.10
CA LYS A 247 18.97 28.13 13.18
C LYS A 247 20.51 28.03 13.13
N SER A 248 21.05 26.82 12.99
CA SER A 248 22.49 26.58 12.84
C SER A 248 23.10 27.28 11.61
N LYS A 249 22.43 27.26 10.44
CA LYS A 249 22.89 28.02 9.26
C LYS A 249 22.83 29.53 9.47
N LYS A 250 21.79 30.05 10.14
CA LYS A 250 21.67 31.47 10.46
C LYS A 250 22.75 31.93 11.44
N ASP A 251 23.05 31.10 12.44
CA ASP A 251 24.10 31.37 13.43
C ASP A 251 25.51 31.32 12.81
N LYS A 252 25.76 30.37 11.89
CA LYS A 252 27.00 30.35 11.08
C LYS A 252 27.13 31.60 10.19
N LYS A 253 26.06 32.03 9.52
CA LYS A 253 26.06 33.24 8.70
C LYS A 253 26.30 34.51 9.53
N LYS A 254 25.74 34.57 10.74
CA LYS A 254 25.92 35.68 11.68
C LYS A 254 27.32 35.73 12.28
N LYS A 255 27.96 34.57 12.53
CA LYS A 255 29.39 34.50 12.90
C LYS A 255 30.29 34.98 11.77
N ASN A 256 30.05 34.55 10.53
CA ASN A 256 30.86 34.98 9.38
C ASN A 256 30.74 36.49 9.10
N ALA A 257 29.56 37.08 9.26
CA ALA A 257 29.35 38.52 9.13
C ALA A 257 30.00 39.35 10.26
N LYS A 258 30.33 38.72 11.40
CA LYS A 258 31.03 39.39 12.52
C LYS A 258 32.56 39.34 12.36
N ILE A 259 33.07 38.46 11.50
CA ILE A 259 34.51 38.27 11.24
C ILE A 259 34.99 39.19 10.10
N TYR A 260 34.08 39.65 9.23
CA TYR A 260 34.35 40.66 8.19
C TYR A 260 33.33 41.81 8.30
N PRO A 261 33.55 42.82 9.15
CA PRO A 261 32.60 43.94 9.29
C PRO A 261 32.74 45.00 8.20
N GLU A 262 33.76 44.93 7.34
CA GLU A 262 34.17 46.09 6.55
C GLU A 262 34.26 45.77 5.05
N GLN A 263 33.10 45.72 4.38
CA GLN A 263 33.02 45.86 2.93
C GLN A 263 31.57 46.09 2.47
N THR A 264 30.93 47.15 2.94
CA THR A 264 29.75 47.70 2.26
C THR A 264 29.75 49.22 2.38
N ASN A 265 30.47 49.87 1.47
CA ASN A 265 30.13 51.21 1.04
C ASN A 265 30.03 51.15 -0.50
N PRO A 266 28.84 51.33 -1.10
CA PRO A 266 28.75 51.48 -2.54
C PRO A 266 29.22 52.90 -2.88
N SER A 267 30.32 52.98 -3.63
CA SER A 267 30.80 54.22 -4.22
C SER A 267 29.67 54.84 -5.05
N ARG A 268 29.21 56.03 -4.64
CA ARG A 268 28.40 56.93 -5.46
C ARG A 268 29.26 57.39 -6.63
N ASN A 269 28.80 57.13 -7.85
CA ASN A 269 29.02 58.00 -9.01
C ASN A 269 27.65 58.38 -9.54
#